data_AF-A0A7S0JL71-F1
#
_entry.id   AF-A0A7S0JL71-F1
#
_cell.length_a   1.000
_cell.length_b   1.000
_cell.length_c   1.000
_cell.angle_alpha   90.00
_cell.angle_beta   90.00
_cell.angle_gamma   90.00
#
_symmetry.space_group_name_H-M   'P 1'
#
loop_
_entity.id
_entity.type
_entity.pdbx_description
1 polymer ?
#
loop_
_entity_poly.entity_id
_entity_poly.type
_entity_poly.pdbx_seq_one_letter_code
_entity_poly.pdbx_strand_id
1 'polypeptide(L)'
;DNLSEIVQLVGKESLSEDQKVVMEVAKLIREDFLAQNAFTDFDYMCPIVKTVGMLGIIITFYDLCQKTIADSPADAKLTYAHIKTALAPTIQKLVEVKYITPTLPDAEIKRQCQEVEDEI
;
A
#
# COMPACT_ATOMS: atom_id res chain seq x y z
N ASP A 1 4.95 -14.15 9.11
CA ASP A 1 6.11 -14.96 9.51
C ASP A 1 6.43 -16.07 8.53
N ASN A 2 5.51 -17.00 8.26
CA ASN A 2 5.73 -18.12 7.32
C ASN A 2 6.29 -17.73 5.95
N LEU A 3 5.75 -16.68 5.31
CA LEU A 3 6.20 -16.27 3.98
C LEU A 3 7.60 -15.63 3.99
N SER A 4 7.94 -14.90 5.06
CA SER A 4 9.27 -14.29 5.20
C SER A 4 10.36 -15.34 5.40
N GLU A 5 10.06 -16.39 6.15
CA GLU A 5 10.98 -17.53 6.33
C GLU A 5 11.23 -18.27 5.01
N ILE A 6 10.17 -18.52 4.23
CA ILE A 6 10.29 -19.10 2.88
C ILE A 6 11.20 -18.23 2.00
N VAL A 7 10.97 -16.92 1.96
CA VAL A 7 11.81 -15.99 1.16
C VAL A 7 13.28 -16.03 1.56
N GLN A 8 13.59 -16.14 2.86
CA GLN A 8 14.98 -16.22 3.34
C GLN A 8 15.68 -17.51 2.90
N LEU A 9 14.94 -18.61 2.75
CA LEU A 9 15.49 -19.92 2.37
C LEU A 9 15.63 -20.10 0.86
N VAL A 10 14.62 -19.69 0.09
CA VAL A 10 14.53 -20.01 -1.36
C VAL A 10 14.54 -18.80 -2.28
N GLY A 11 14.48 -17.58 -1.72
CA GLY A 11 14.47 -16.33 -2.48
C GLY A 11 13.08 -15.90 -2.95
N LYS A 12 12.88 -14.59 -3.08
CA LYS A 12 11.58 -13.96 -3.42
C LYS A 12 11.04 -14.38 -4.80
N GLU A 13 11.93 -14.70 -5.73
CA GLU A 13 11.54 -15.12 -7.09
C GLU A 13 10.77 -16.44 -7.14
N SER A 14 10.92 -17.26 -6.09
CA SER A 14 10.19 -18.54 -5.97
C SER A 14 8.73 -18.40 -5.58
N LEU A 15 8.31 -17.21 -5.15
CA LEU A 15 6.94 -16.95 -4.72
C LEU A 15 5.98 -16.85 -5.90
N SER A 16 4.73 -17.22 -5.66
CA SER A 16 3.61 -16.89 -6.55
C SER A 16 3.36 -15.37 -6.57
N GLU A 17 2.71 -14.87 -7.62
CA GLU A 17 2.53 -13.43 -7.80
C GLU A 17 1.63 -12.81 -6.72
N ASP A 18 0.61 -13.52 -6.25
CA ASP A 18 -0.22 -13.13 -5.11
C ASP A 18 0.59 -13.06 -3.81
N GLN A 19 1.51 -14.00 -3.58
CA GLN A 19 2.41 -13.95 -2.44
C GLN A 19 3.39 -12.76 -2.52
N LYS A 20 3.84 -12.39 -3.72
CA LYS A 20 4.66 -11.18 -3.92
C LYS A 20 3.87 -9.92 -3.55
N VAL A 21 2.58 -9.83 -3.91
CA VAL A 21 1.69 -8.74 -3.46
C VAL A 21 1.60 -8.69 -1.94
N VAL A 22 1.37 -9.84 -1.28
CA VAL A 22 1.30 -9.92 0.19
C VAL A 22 2.57 -9.36 0.83
N MET A 23 3.75 -9.73 0.31
CA MET A 23 5.04 -9.23 0.85
C MET A 23 5.19 -7.72 0.71
N GLU A 24 4.71 -7.15 -0.40
CA GLU A 24 4.84 -5.72 -0.69
C GLU A 24 3.84 -4.89 0.11
N VAL A 25 2.60 -5.34 0.22
CA VAL A 25 1.60 -4.71 1.08
C VAL A 25 1.99 -4.84 2.56
N ALA A 26 2.55 -5.97 2.99
CA ALA A 26 3.09 -6.11 4.33
C ALA A 26 4.28 -5.18 4.60
N LYS A 27 5.07 -4.83 3.58
CA LYS A 27 6.12 -3.81 3.68
C LYS A 27 5.50 -2.42 3.85
N LEU A 28 4.54 -2.06 3.01
CA LEU A 28 3.79 -0.80 3.06
C LEU A 28 3.13 -0.58 4.44
N ILE A 29 2.48 -1.61 4.99
CA ILE A 29 1.91 -1.55 6.33
C ILE A 29 2.98 -1.28 7.39
N ARG A 30 4.13 -1.97 7.34
CA ARG A 30 5.19 -1.80 8.36
C ARG A 30 5.87 -0.44 8.28
N GLU A 31 6.19 0.02 7.07
CA GLU A 31 7.03 1.20 6.85
C GLU A 31 6.21 2.51 6.79
N ASP A 32 5.03 2.47 6.18
CA ASP A 32 4.25 3.67 5.89
C ASP A 32 3.06 3.86 6.82
N PHE A 33 2.46 2.78 7.33
CA PHE A 33 1.34 2.86 8.27
C PHE A 33 1.77 2.73 9.75
N LEU A 34 2.45 1.65 10.12
CA LEU A 34 2.77 1.33 11.53
C LEU A 34 3.94 2.14 12.08
N ALA A 35 4.98 2.36 11.28
CA ALA A 35 6.10 3.18 11.71
C ALA A 35 5.66 4.66 11.76
N GLN A 36 5.84 5.31 12.91
CA GLN A 36 5.48 6.71 13.12
C GLN A 36 6.67 7.46 13.70
N ASN A 37 7.02 8.61 13.12
CA ASN A 37 8.12 9.44 13.61
C ASN A 37 7.63 10.60 14.48
N ALA A 38 7.74 10.43 15.80
CA ALA A 38 7.27 11.41 16.78
C ALA A 38 7.94 12.80 16.66
N PHE A 39 9.08 12.91 15.97
CA PHE A 39 9.82 14.16 15.80
C PHE A 39 9.47 14.95 14.54
N THR A 40 8.60 14.43 13.67
CA THR A 40 8.19 15.15 12.45
C THR A 40 6.84 15.85 12.64
N ASP A 41 6.70 16.95 11.94
CA ASP A 41 5.54 17.84 11.89
C ASP A 41 4.29 17.22 11.23
N PHE A 42 4.44 16.10 10.51
CA PHE A 42 3.35 15.36 9.88
C PHE A 42 3.00 14.02 10.56
N ASP A 43 3.85 13.52 11.47
CA ASP A 43 3.75 12.16 12.04
C ASP A 43 3.88 12.13 13.58
N TYR A 44 3.99 13.30 14.23
CA TYR A 44 3.99 13.40 15.71
C TYR A 44 2.65 12.98 16.35
N MET A 45 1.57 13.00 15.58
CA MET A 45 0.27 12.43 15.92
C MET A 45 -0.47 12.01 14.65
N CYS A 46 -1.45 11.12 14.78
CA CYS A 46 -2.27 10.66 13.65
C CYS A 46 -3.76 10.74 14.04
N PRO A 47 -4.55 11.65 13.44
CA PRO A 47 -6.00 11.70 13.67
C PRO A 47 -6.66 10.43 13.15
N ILE A 48 -7.75 9.99 13.79
CA ILE A 48 -8.45 8.76 13.39
C ILE A 48 -8.89 8.78 11.91
N VAL A 49 -9.27 9.94 11.39
CA VAL A 49 -9.66 10.10 9.98
C VAL A 49 -8.50 9.83 9.02
N LYS A 50 -7.27 10.23 9.38
CA LYS A 50 -6.06 9.93 8.64
C LYS A 50 -5.72 8.45 8.74
N THR A 51 -5.78 7.87 9.94
CA THR A 51 -5.52 6.44 10.18
C THR A 51 -6.46 5.55 9.36
N VAL A 52 -7.76 5.85 9.37
CA VAL A 52 -8.77 5.08 8.61
C VAL A 52 -8.55 5.26 7.10
N GLY A 53 -8.28 6.48 6.63
CA GLY A 53 -8.00 6.74 5.22
C GLY A 53 -6.77 5.99 4.71
N MET A 54 -5.63 6.09 5.42
CA MET A 54 -4.40 5.37 5.06
C MET A 54 -4.61 3.86 4.96
N LEU A 55 -5.25 3.27 5.98
CA LEU A 55 -5.48 1.82 6.00
C LEU A 55 -6.48 1.40 4.91
N GLY A 56 -7.53 2.19 4.66
CA GLY A 56 -8.50 1.96 3.59
C GLY A 56 -7.83 1.87 2.23
N ILE A 57 -7.01 2.87 1.89
CA ILE A 57 -6.26 2.91 0.62
C ILE A 57 -5.33 1.70 0.47
N ILE A 58 -4.62 1.31 1.54
CA ILE A 58 -3.73 0.13 1.53
C ILE A 58 -4.52 -1.16 1.25
N ILE A 59 -5.70 -1.32 1.87
CA ILE A 59 -6.58 -2.48 1.66
C ILE A 59 -7.13 -2.48 0.24
N THR A 60 -7.64 -1.35 -0.25
CA THR A 60 -8.15 -1.20 -1.62
C THR A 60 -7.07 -1.56 -2.65
N PHE A 61 -5.84 -1.07 -2.46
CA PHE A 61 -4.71 -1.44 -3.31
C PHE A 61 -4.41 -2.94 -3.29
N TYR A 62 -4.41 -3.57 -2.12
CA TYR A 62 -4.21 -5.01 -1.97
C TYR A 62 -5.27 -5.81 -2.73
N ASP A 63 -6.56 -5.51 -2.50
CA ASP A 63 -7.67 -6.24 -3.09
C ASP A 63 -7.67 -6.13 -4.61
N LEU A 64 -7.36 -4.95 -5.16
CA LEU A 64 -7.26 -4.73 -6.60
C LEU A 64 -6.05 -5.43 -7.21
N CYS A 65 -4.90 -5.46 -6.52
CA CYS A 65 -3.74 -6.23 -6.97
C CYS A 65 -4.07 -7.74 -7.04
N GLN A 66 -4.67 -8.28 -5.98
CA GLN A 66 -5.05 -9.69 -5.90
C GLN A 66 -6.04 -10.06 -7.02
N LYS A 67 -7.05 -9.21 -7.21
CA LYS A 67 -8.04 -9.39 -8.28
C LYS A 67 -7.40 -9.32 -9.67
N THR A 68 -6.54 -8.34 -9.92
CA THR A 68 -5.88 -8.15 -11.22
C THR A 68 -5.01 -9.34 -11.61
N ILE A 69 -4.28 -9.92 -10.64
CA ILE A 69 -3.48 -11.13 -10.86
C ILE A 69 -4.37 -12.34 -11.10
N ALA A 70 -5.42 -12.52 -10.30
CA ALA A 70 -6.35 -13.63 -10.41
C ALA A 70 -7.15 -13.62 -11.74
N ASP A 71 -7.57 -12.44 -12.18
CA ASP A 71 -8.36 -12.26 -13.42
C ASP A 71 -7.48 -12.23 -14.68
N SER A 72 -6.15 -12.32 -14.53
CA SER A 72 -5.24 -12.22 -15.68
C SER A 72 -5.37 -13.41 -16.65
N PRO A 73 -5.34 -13.16 -17.98
CA PRO A 73 -5.44 -14.23 -18.97
C PRO A 73 -4.28 -15.24 -18.85
N ALA A 74 -4.56 -16.51 -19.14
CA ALA A 74 -3.56 -17.58 -19.05
C ALA A 74 -2.37 -17.38 -20.00
N ASP A 75 -2.60 -16.76 -21.15
CA ASP A 75 -1.62 -16.42 -22.19
C ASP A 75 -0.97 -15.05 -22.00
N ALA A 76 -1.50 -14.22 -21.10
CA ALA A 76 -1.00 -12.88 -20.78
C ALA A 76 -1.05 -12.61 -19.28
N LYS A 77 -0.37 -13.46 -18.50
CA LYS A 77 -0.36 -13.35 -17.04
C LYS A 77 0.20 -11.99 -16.60
N LEU A 78 -0.61 -11.28 -15.81
CA LEU A 78 -0.17 -10.06 -15.15
C LEU A 78 0.57 -10.44 -13.88
N THR A 79 1.72 -9.82 -13.68
CA THR A 79 2.57 -10.03 -12.50
C THR A 79 2.55 -8.78 -11.65
N TYR A 80 2.95 -8.89 -10.39
CA TYR A 80 3.06 -7.70 -9.54
C TYR A 80 4.04 -6.67 -10.11
N ALA A 81 5.08 -7.11 -10.83
CA ALA A 81 6.01 -6.19 -11.48
C ALA A 81 5.33 -5.32 -12.56
N HIS A 82 4.35 -5.86 -13.29
CA HIS A 82 3.56 -5.09 -14.24
C HIS A 82 2.72 -4.04 -13.53
N ILE A 83 2.01 -4.44 -12.46
CA ILE A 83 1.18 -3.54 -11.64
C ILE A 83 2.04 -2.42 -11.04
N LYS A 84 3.15 -2.76 -10.41
CA LYS A 84 4.08 -1.82 -9.81
C LYS A 84 4.62 -0.81 -10.81
N THR A 85 4.91 -1.25 -12.03
CA THR A 85 5.42 -0.34 -13.09
C THR A 85 4.31 0.59 -13.58
N ALA A 86 3.12 0.06 -13.82
CA ALA A 86 1.98 0.85 -14.31
C ALA A 86 1.49 1.86 -13.27
N LEU A 87 1.46 1.47 -11.99
CA LEU A 87 0.94 2.27 -10.88
C LEU A 87 2.04 2.93 -10.04
N ALA A 88 3.29 2.97 -10.50
CA ALA A 88 4.38 3.62 -9.78
C ALA A 88 4.04 5.03 -9.22
N PRO A 89 3.42 5.96 -9.99
CA PRO A 89 3.03 7.26 -9.45
C PRO A 89 1.91 7.16 -8.40
N THR A 90 0.92 6.28 -8.60
CA THR A 90 -0.18 6.08 -7.64
C THR A 90 0.31 5.47 -6.34
N ILE A 91 1.23 4.49 -6.40
CA ILE A 91 1.88 3.90 -5.23
C ILE A 91 2.67 4.96 -4.46
N GLN A 92 3.35 5.87 -5.16
CA GLN A 92 4.05 6.98 -4.51
C GLN A 92 3.07 7.90 -3.78
N LYS A 93 1.92 8.25 -4.39
CA LYS A 93 0.87 9.03 -3.73
C LYS A 93 0.27 8.33 -2.51
N LEU A 94 0.08 7.01 -2.58
CA LEU A 94 -0.36 6.19 -1.46
C LEU A 94 0.57 6.33 -0.27
N VAL A 95 1.89 6.21 -0.48
CA VAL A 95 2.89 6.41 0.57
C VAL A 95 2.85 7.84 1.11
N GLU A 96 2.57 8.82 0.23
CA GLU A 96 2.53 10.23 0.60
C GLU A 96 1.36 10.63 1.50
N VAL A 97 0.31 9.81 1.62
CA VAL A 97 -0.80 10.02 2.56
C VAL A 97 -0.28 10.15 4.01
N LYS A 98 0.84 9.50 4.32
CA LYS A 98 1.54 9.65 5.60
C LYS A 98 1.98 11.09 5.88
N TYR A 99 2.32 11.86 4.86
CA TYR A 99 2.80 13.24 5.01
C TYR A 99 1.68 14.27 5.11
N ILE A 100 0.40 13.85 5.04
CA ILE A 100 -0.74 14.74 5.28
C ILE A 100 -0.63 15.33 6.69
N THR A 101 -0.67 16.66 6.76
CA THR A 101 -0.56 17.40 8.01
C THR A 101 -1.72 17.03 8.96
N PRO A 102 -1.43 16.54 10.18
CA PRO A 102 -2.44 15.98 11.07
C PRO A 102 -3.37 17.03 11.70
N THR A 103 -3.04 18.31 11.57
CA THR A 103 -3.84 19.44 12.09
C THR A 103 -4.82 20.02 11.07
N LEU A 104 -4.85 19.50 9.84
CA LEU A 104 -5.85 19.89 8.85
C LEU A 104 -7.26 19.50 9.31
N PRO A 105 -8.30 20.22 8.86
CA PRO A 105 -9.67 19.83 9.13
C PRO A 105 -9.96 18.40 8.64
N ASP A 106 -10.74 17.62 9.39
CA ASP A 106 -11.08 16.24 9.02
C ASP A 106 -11.64 16.10 7.60
N ALA A 107 -12.42 17.08 7.14
CA ALA A 107 -12.98 17.08 5.79
C ALA A 107 -11.89 17.19 4.70
N GLU A 108 -10.83 17.95 4.97
CA GLU A 108 -9.69 18.12 4.07
C GLU A 108 -8.84 16.85 4.01
N ILE A 109 -8.54 16.26 5.18
CA ILE A 109 -7.82 14.98 5.27
C ILE A 109 -8.58 13.89 4.52
N LYS A 110 -9.90 13.79 4.75
CA LYS A 110 -10.75 12.82 4.04
C LYS A 110 -10.73 13.03 2.54
N ARG A 111 -10.79 14.29 2.06
CA ARG A 111 -10.74 14.59 0.64
C ARG A 111 -9.42 14.12 0.02
N GLN A 112 -8.29 14.44 0.64
CA GLN A 112 -6.97 14.03 0.13
C GLN A 112 -6.80 12.51 0.13
N CYS A 113 -7.30 11.80 1.15
CA CYS A 113 -7.33 10.33 1.13
C CYS A 113 -8.22 9.80 -0.01
N GLN A 114 -9.41 10.38 -0.21
CA GLN A 114 -10.34 9.96 -1.26
C GLN A 114 -9.75 10.19 -2.66
N GLU A 115 -9.06 11.30 -2.89
CA GLU A 115 -8.39 11.60 -4.16
C GLU A 115 -7.37 10.50 -4.52
N VAL A 116 -6.64 9.98 -3.53
CA VAL A 116 -5.70 8.86 -3.76
C VAL A 116 -6.44 7.54 -3.97
N GLU A 117 -7.52 7.28 -3.23
CA GLU A 117 -8.33 6.07 -3.39
C GLU A 117 -9.00 6.00 -4.78
N ASP A 118 -9.49 7.12 -5.29
CA ASP A 118 -10.14 7.22 -6.61
C ASP A 118 -9.16 7.05 -7.78
N GLU A 119 -7.87 7.27 -7.54
CA GLU A 119 -6.79 7.09 -8.54
C GLU A 119 -6.27 5.65 -8.63
N ILE A 120 -6.63 4.79 -7.68
CA ILE A 120 -6.23 3.38 -7.60
C ILE A 120 -7.20 2.50 -8.39
#